data_AF-A0AAU8T0E0-F1
#
_entry.id   AF-A0AAU8T0E0-F1
#
_cell.length_a   1.000
_cell.length_b   1.000
_cell.length_c   1.000
_cell.angle_alpha   90.00
_cell.angle_beta   90.00
_cell.angle_gamma   90.00
#
_symmetry.space_group_name_H-M   'P 1'
#
loop_
_entity.id
_entity.type
_entity.pdbx_description
1 polymer ?
#
loop_
_entity_poly.entity_id
_entity_poly.type
_entity_poly.pdbx_seq_one_letter_code
_entity_poly.pdbx_strand_id
1 'polypeptide(L)'
;MILVDTSVWIDHINATDPMLTTLLAEERVLAHPYVIGEISLGSLRDRDVVLGALLDLPRAPVATPEETFYLIEREGLFNRGIGYVDTSLLASARLQPGITIWTRDKRLKKVADELNLGAMLAH
;
A
#
# COMPACT_ATOMS: atom_id res chain seq x y z
N MET A 1 5.97 4.75 -9.49
CA MET A 1 6.28 3.93 -8.29
C MET A 1 5.00 3.29 -7.79
N ILE A 2 5.06 2.13 -7.13
CA ILE A 2 3.87 1.37 -6.68
C ILE A 2 3.95 1.18 -5.16
N LEU A 3 3.02 1.78 -4.43
CA LEU A 3 2.78 1.52 -3.02
C LEU A 3 2.01 0.21 -2.87
N VAL A 4 2.64 -0.77 -2.23
CA VAL A 4 2.07 -2.11 -2.04
C VAL A 4 1.37 -2.19 -0.69
N ASP A 5 0.09 -2.55 -0.72
CA ASP A 5 -0.76 -2.74 0.45
C ASP A 5 -0.46 -4.07 1.19
N THR A 6 -0.86 -4.14 2.46
CA THR A 6 -0.71 -5.30 3.35
C THR A 6 -1.29 -6.57 2.74
N SER A 7 -2.43 -6.50 2.06
CA SER A 7 -3.06 -7.67 1.43
C SER A 7 -2.16 -8.36 0.40
N VAL A 8 -1.44 -7.58 -0.42
CA VAL A 8 -0.49 -8.10 -1.42
C VAL A 8 0.74 -8.69 -0.73
N TRP A 9 1.25 -8.04 0.31
CA TRP A 9 2.40 -8.55 1.06
C TRP A 9 2.10 -9.89 1.75
N ILE A 10 0.93 -10.02 2.39
CA ILE A 10 0.50 -11.26 3.04
C ILE A 10 0.44 -12.40 2.01
N ASP A 11 -0.15 -12.15 0.84
CA ASP A 11 -0.19 -13.14 -0.23
C ASP A 11 1.22 -13.56 -0.65
N HIS A 12 2.11 -12.59 -0.93
CA HIS A 12 3.49 -12.86 -1.36
C HIS A 12 4.33 -13.62 -0.31
N ILE A 13 4.17 -13.29 0.98
CA ILE A 13 4.87 -13.95 2.09
C ILE A 13 4.40 -15.39 2.24
N ASN A 14 3.10 -15.66 2.03
CA ASN A 14 2.54 -17.00 2.10
C ASN A 14 2.88 -17.84 0.85
N ALA A 15 2.86 -17.22 -0.33
CA ALA A 15 3.19 -17.81 -1.60
C ALA A 15 3.75 -16.74 -2.53
N THR A 16 4.99 -16.92 -3.01
CA THR A 16 5.69 -15.94 -3.84
C THR A 16 4.81 -15.45 -5.00
N ASP A 17 4.48 -14.15 -4.98
CA ASP A 17 3.83 -13.45 -6.10
C ASP A 17 4.91 -13.07 -7.15
N PRO A 18 4.88 -13.63 -8.38
CA PRO A 18 5.89 -13.35 -9.40
C PRO A 18 5.89 -11.89 -9.84
N MET A 19 4.73 -11.24 -9.87
CA MET A 19 4.62 -9.83 -10.26
C MET A 19 5.30 -8.95 -9.21
N LEU A 20 5.07 -9.21 -7.92
CA LEU A 20 5.76 -8.47 -6.87
C LEU A 20 7.28 -8.69 -6.92
N THR A 21 7.72 -9.91 -7.23
CA THR A 21 9.15 -10.23 -7.39
C THR A 21 9.80 -9.38 -8.50
N THR A 22 9.15 -9.29 -9.67
CA THR A 22 9.61 -8.45 -10.78
C THR A 22 9.65 -6.97 -10.37
N LEU A 23 8.60 -6.46 -9.73
CA LEU A 23 8.54 -5.05 -9.32
C LEU A 23 9.60 -4.70 -8.26
N LEU A 24 9.93 -5.64 -7.38
CA LEU A 24 11.02 -5.49 -6.41
C LEU A 24 12.38 -5.43 -7.10
N ALA A 25 12.62 -6.32 -8.07
CA ALA A 25 13.85 -6.32 -8.87
C ALA A 25 14.01 -5.06 -9.73
N GLU A 26 12.91 -4.46 -10.18
CA GLU A 26 12.88 -3.19 -10.91
C GLU A 26 12.96 -1.95 -10.00
N GLU A 27 13.09 -2.12 -8.68
CA GLU A 27 13.09 -1.03 -7.68
C GLU A 27 11.84 -0.13 -7.77
N ARG A 28 10.69 -0.69 -8.16
CA ARG A 28 9.44 0.07 -8.36
C ARG A 28 8.50 0.07 -7.16
N VAL A 29 8.80 -0.73 -6.14
CA VAL A 29 7.97 -0.91 -4.95
C VAL A 29 8.29 0.15 -3.91
N LEU A 30 7.24 0.73 -3.33
CA LEU A 30 7.30 1.57 -2.15
C LEU A 30 6.67 0.85 -0.96
N ALA A 31 7.29 0.99 0.21
CA ALA A 31 6.72 0.62 1.49
C ALA A 31 6.08 1.82 2.20
N HIS A 32 5.14 1.54 3.09
CA HIS A 32 4.55 2.54 3.98
C HIS A 32 4.61 2.03 5.44
N PRO A 33 4.95 2.87 6.43
CA PRO A 33 5.13 2.43 7.81
C PRO A 33 3.89 1.76 8.40
N TYR A 34 2.68 2.18 8.02
CA TYR A 34 1.46 1.50 8.48
C TYR A 34 1.32 0.08 7.93
N VAL A 35 1.67 -0.15 6.66
CA VAL A 35 1.66 -1.49 6.06
C VAL A 35 2.68 -2.39 6.74
N ILE A 36 3.90 -1.88 6.99
CA ILE A 36 4.93 -2.61 7.73
C ILE A 36 4.43 -2.93 9.15
N GLY A 37 3.77 -1.97 9.81
CA GLY A 37 3.15 -2.15 11.11
C GLY A 37 2.12 -3.28 11.12
N GLU A 38 1.19 -3.30 10.17
CA GLU A 38 0.19 -4.36 10.03
C GLU A 38 0.84 -5.74 9.81
N ILE A 39 1.82 -5.83 8.90
CA ILE A 39 2.57 -7.07 8.65
C ILE A 39 3.30 -7.54 9.91
N SER A 40 3.88 -6.61 10.67
CA SER A 40 4.63 -6.92 11.89
C SER A 40 3.78 -7.53 13.00
N LEU A 41 2.47 -7.31 12.98
CA LEU A 41 1.52 -7.93 13.92
C LEU A 41 1.17 -9.37 13.53
N GLY A 42 1.46 -9.78 12.30
CA GLY A 42 1.23 -11.14 11.80
C GLY A 42 2.30 -12.15 12.22
N SER A 43 2.02 -13.42 11.93
CA SER A 43 2.99 -14.52 12.10
C SER A 43 3.94 -14.56 10.89
N LEU A 44 5.24 -14.44 11.15
CA LEU A 44 6.30 -14.44 10.14
C LEU A 44 7.33 -15.52 10.49
N ARG A 45 7.61 -16.45 9.57
CA ARG A 45 8.59 -17.54 9.79
C ARG A 45 10.01 -17.01 9.99
N ASP A 46 10.45 -16.08 9.14
CA ASP A 46 11.76 -15.43 9.19
C ASP A 46 11.62 -13.94 9.53
N ARG A 47 11.01 -13.67 10.69
CA ARG A 47 10.56 -12.33 11.10
C ARG A 47 11.62 -11.23 10.89
N ASP A 48 12.83 -11.43 11.40
CA ASP A 48 13.87 -10.40 11.34
C ASP A 48 14.33 -10.13 9.91
N VAL A 49 14.39 -11.17 9.08
CA VAL A 49 14.76 -11.06 7.66
C VAL A 49 13.67 -10.34 6.87
N VAL A 50 12.41 -10.75 7.05
CA VAL A 50 11.27 -10.15 6.34
C VAL A 50 11.08 -8.68 6.75
N LEU A 51 11.09 -8.39 8.05
CA LEU A 51 10.93 -7.01 8.52
C LEU A 51 12.13 -6.14 8.15
N GLY A 52 13.36 -6.67 8.21
CA GLY A 52 14.55 -5.97 7.73
C GLY A 52 14.42 -5.57 6.26
N ALA A 53 14.07 -6.53 5.39
CA ALA A 53 13.87 -6.28 3.97
C ALA A 53 12.75 -5.24 3.70
N LEU A 54 11.62 -5.32 4.42
CA LEU A 54 10.53 -4.34 4.29
C LEU A 54 10.95 -2.92 4.73
N LEU A 55 11.76 -2.82 5.79
CA LEU A 55 12.24 -1.54 6.33
C LEU A 55 13.29 -0.87 5.44
N ASP A 56 14.02 -1.67 4.66
CA ASP A 56 15.05 -1.22 3.70
C ASP A 56 14.46 -0.75 2.35
N LEU A 57 13.17 -1.00 2.09
CA LEU A 57 12.51 -0.54 0.86
C LEU A 57 12.42 1.00 0.81
N PRO A 58 12.45 1.58 -0.41
CA PRO A 58 12.07 2.98 -0.60
C PRO A 58 10.68 3.26 -0.03
N ARG A 59 10.51 4.43 0.58
CA ARG A 59 9.27 4.76 1.31
C ARG A 59 8.41 5.72 0.52
N ALA A 60 7.10 5.48 0.54
CA ALA A 60 6.13 6.49 0.14
C ALA A 60 6.15 7.66 1.16
N PRO A 61 5.80 8.88 0.74
CA PRO A 61 5.53 9.96 1.70
C PRO A 61 4.41 9.53 2.64
N VAL A 62 4.47 9.95 3.91
CA VAL A 62 3.47 9.59 4.92
C VAL A 62 2.54 10.77 5.08
N ALA A 63 1.28 10.59 4.71
CA ALA A 63 0.26 11.61 4.95
C ALA A 63 0.06 11.86 6.45
N THR A 64 0.01 13.14 6.81
CA THR A 64 -0.39 13.57 8.15
C THR A 64 -1.86 13.22 8.42
N PRO A 65 -2.29 13.16 9.70
CA PRO A 65 -3.71 13.03 10.03
C PRO A 65 -4.56 14.11 9.37
N GLU A 66 -4.08 15.36 9.33
CA GLU A 66 -4.78 16.50 8.73
C GLU A 66 -4.97 16.31 7.21
N GLU A 67 -3.94 15.87 6.49
CA GLU A 67 -4.03 15.55 5.05
C GLU A 67 -4.96 14.37 4.79
N THR A 68 -4.95 13.37 5.67
CA THR A 68 -5.83 12.20 5.58
C THR A 68 -7.29 12.61 5.78
N PHE A 69 -7.59 13.41 6.81
CA PHE A 69 -8.95 13.94 7.04
C PHE A 69 -9.39 14.85 5.90
N TYR A 70 -8.49 15.69 5.39
CA TYR A 70 -8.78 16.52 4.22
C TYR A 70 -9.18 15.67 3.00
N LEU A 71 -8.48 14.58 2.72
CA LEU A 71 -8.85 13.68 1.62
C LEU A 71 -10.20 13.01 1.87
N ILE A 72 -10.45 12.55 3.11
CA ILE A 72 -11.71 11.88 3.49
C ILE A 72 -12.90 12.79 3.20
N GLU A 73 -12.84 14.05 3.63
CA GLU A 73 -13.91 15.03 3.41
C GLU A 73 -14.03 15.42 1.94
N ARG A 74 -12.90 15.70 1.27
CA ARG A 74 -12.87 16.15 -0.11
C ARG A 74 -13.44 15.12 -1.09
N GLU A 75 -13.09 13.85 -0.91
CA GLU A 75 -13.45 12.77 -1.83
C GLU A 75 -14.65 11.94 -1.33
N GLY A 76 -15.24 12.31 -0.18
CA GLY A 76 -16.40 11.63 0.38
C GLY A 76 -16.13 10.14 0.70
N LEU A 77 -15.02 9.86 1.39
CA LEU A 77 -14.55 8.49 1.63
C LEU A 77 -15.28 7.77 2.78
N PHE A 78 -16.25 8.43 3.42
CA PHE A 78 -17.10 7.84 4.45
C PHE A 78 -18.04 6.76 3.87
N ASN A 79 -18.34 5.73 4.67
CA ASN A 79 -19.22 4.61 4.31
C ASN A 79 -18.79 3.82 3.05
N ARG A 80 -17.51 3.89 2.66
CA ARG A 80 -16.94 3.15 1.52
C ARG A 80 -16.45 1.74 1.89
N GLY A 81 -16.44 1.42 3.18
CA GLY A 81 -15.97 0.13 3.71
C GLY A 81 -14.46 -0.06 3.68
N ILE A 82 -13.70 1.04 3.64
CA ILE A 82 -12.24 1.09 3.81
C ILE A 82 -11.90 1.67 5.19
N GLY A 83 -10.76 1.27 5.74
CA GLY A 83 -10.28 1.70 7.05
C GLY A 83 -9.50 3.02 7.03
N TYR A 84 -9.09 3.48 8.22
CA TYR A 84 -8.24 4.66 8.38
C TYR A 84 -6.85 4.45 7.76
N VAL A 85 -6.30 3.25 7.85
CA VAL A 85 -5.01 2.90 7.22
C VAL A 85 -5.12 2.99 5.71
N ASP A 86 -6.14 2.37 5.11
CA ASP A 86 -6.42 2.45 3.67
C ASP A 86 -6.52 3.90 3.19
N THR A 87 -7.22 4.75 3.93
CA THR A 87 -7.36 6.19 3.62
C THR A 87 -6.04 6.94 3.76
N SER A 88 -5.20 6.58 4.73
CA SER A 88 -3.85 7.12 4.86
C SER A 88 -2.95 6.70 3.69
N LEU A 89 -3.10 5.47 3.15
CA LEU A 89 -2.38 5.03 1.95
C LEU A 89 -2.82 5.81 0.70
N LEU A 90 -4.14 6.00 0.52
CA LEU A 90 -4.68 6.82 -0.56
C LEU A 90 -4.15 8.26 -0.50
N ALA A 91 -4.15 8.86 0.69
CA ALA A 91 -3.60 10.21 0.91
C ALA A 91 -2.11 10.26 0.59
N SER A 92 -1.35 9.30 1.09
CA SER A 92 0.09 9.17 0.85
C SER A 92 0.41 9.05 -0.65
N ALA A 93 -0.32 8.22 -1.39
CA ALA A 93 -0.15 8.12 -2.84
C ALA A 93 -0.53 9.42 -3.57
N ARG A 94 -1.46 10.22 -3.03
CA ARG A 94 -1.87 11.50 -3.60
C ARG A 94 -0.85 12.62 -3.41
N LEU A 95 0.00 12.55 -2.39
CA LEU A 95 1.00 13.58 -2.08
C LEU A 95 2.08 13.70 -3.16
N GLN A 96 2.38 12.62 -3.88
CA GLN A 96 3.41 12.61 -4.92
C GLN A 96 2.86 12.07 -6.24
N PRO A 97 2.93 12.85 -7.34
CA PRO A 97 2.53 12.38 -8.66
C PRO A 97 3.28 11.10 -9.07
N GLY A 98 2.54 10.15 -9.66
CA GLY A 98 3.12 8.90 -10.18
C GLY A 98 3.29 7.77 -9.17
N ILE A 99 2.80 7.94 -7.93
CA ILE A 99 2.57 6.83 -7.00
C ILE A 99 1.18 6.24 -7.26
N THR A 100 1.14 4.92 -7.47
CA THR A 100 -0.10 4.15 -7.55
C THR A 100 -0.15 3.10 -6.44
N ILE A 101 -1.33 2.63 -6.09
CA ILE A 101 -1.58 1.65 -5.05
C ILE A 101 -1.91 0.30 -5.67
N TRP A 102 -1.21 -0.73 -5.23
CA TRP A 102 -1.54 -2.11 -5.52
C TRP A 102 -2.07 -2.80 -4.28
N THR A 103 -3.31 -3.30 -4.34
CA THR A 103 -4.01 -3.99 -3.26
C THR A 103 -4.80 -5.18 -3.82
N ARG A 104 -5.02 -6.21 -3.00
CA ARG A 104 -5.99 -7.29 -3.24
C ARG A 104 -7.34 -7.02 -2.59
N ASP A 105 -7.45 -6.02 -1.71
CA ASP A 105 -8.73 -5.61 -1.14
C ASP A 105 -9.62 -4.96 -2.21
N LYS A 106 -10.82 -5.53 -2.41
CA LYS A 106 -11.75 -5.10 -3.47
C LYS A 106 -12.31 -3.70 -3.22
N ARG A 107 -12.49 -3.30 -1.96
CA ARG A 107 -13.06 -1.99 -1.59
C ARG A 107 -12.01 -0.91 -1.75
N LEU A 108 -10.80 -1.14 -1.24
CA LEU A 108 -9.67 -0.22 -1.44
C LEU A 108 -9.33 -0.09 -2.92
N LYS A 109 -9.28 -1.20 -3.67
CA LYS A 109 -9.06 -1.16 -5.13
C LYS A 109 -10.09 -0.26 -5.82
N LYS A 110 -11.38 -0.44 -5.54
CA LYS A 110 -12.44 0.36 -6.14
C LYS A 110 -12.23 1.86 -5.88
N VAL A 111 -11.94 2.23 -4.63
CA VAL A 111 -11.71 3.64 -4.26
C VAL A 111 -10.43 4.17 -4.92
N ALA A 112 -9.34 3.40 -4.94
CA ALA A 112 -8.10 3.80 -5.60
C ALA A 112 -8.31 4.03 -7.11
N ASP A 113 -9.07 3.15 -7.78
CA ASP A 113 -9.39 3.30 -9.21
C ASP A 113 -10.23 4.57 -9.46
N GLU A 114 -11.24 4.86 -8.65
CA GLU A 114 -12.05 6.08 -8.74
C GLU A 114 -11.21 7.36 -8.56
N LEU A 115 -10.18 7.31 -7.71
CA LEU A 115 -9.24 8.40 -7.49
C LEU A 115 -8.08 8.46 -8.50
N ASN A 116 -8.05 7.56 -9.49
CA ASN A 116 -6.94 7.37 -10.44
C ASN A 116 -5.59 7.08 -9.76
N LEU A 117 -5.64 6.41 -8.62
CA LEU A 117 -4.48 5.95 -7.85
C LEU A 117 -4.24 4.44 -8.01
N GLY A 118 -5.15 3.69 -8.63
CA GLY A 118 -4.99 2.25 -8.82
C GLY A 118 -3.81 1.89 -9.72
N ALA A 119 -2.98 0.91 -9.31
CA ALA A 119 -1.91 0.39 -10.14
C ALA A 119 -2.47 -0.46 -11.30
N MET A 120 -2.06 -0.13 -12.53
CA MET A 120 -2.29 -0.94 -13.71
C MET A 120 -1.08 -1.84 -13.95
N LEU A 121 -1.19 -3.11 -13.57
CA LEU A 121 -0.15 -4.10 -13.77
C LEU A 121 -0.46 -4.89 -15.04
N ALA A 122 0.39 -4.77 -16.05
CA ALA A 122 0.33 -5.62 -17.23
C ALA A 122 0.60 -7.07 -16.81
N HIS A 123 -0.21 -8.00 -17.30
CA HIS A 123 -0.01 -9.43 -17.11
C HIS A 123 0.99 -9.97 -18.13
#